data_AF-A0A0N8H9R7-F1
#
_entry.id   AF-A0A0N8H9R7-F1
#
_cell.length_a   1.000
_cell.length_b   1.000
_cell.length_c   1.000
_cell.angle_alpha   90.00
_cell.angle_beta   90.00
_cell.angle_gamma   90.00
#
_symmetry.space_group_name_H-M   'P 1'
#
loop_
_entity.id
_entity.type
_entity.pdbx_description
1 polymer ?
#
loop_
_entity_poly.entity_id
_entity_poly.type
_entity_poly.pdbx_seq_one_letter_code
_entity_poly.pdbx_strand_id
1 'polypeptide(L)'
;MTTANSGTGGIRNGVMLNAYPNSIGQKLSDLVAILQKPEFKDTFSLFYVLPTFFNSDLDRGFSIIDYNHNEELVSEKDIEALKNLNIELKFDIVLNHLSVASPQFKDLLAKGEKSAYKDFFINWNEFWKGEGEPDENGLMIPKKEHLDKLFMRKSGLPILNVPFPDGSEQPYWNTFYQKVTLEEIEEKDLDNLQLVKKAEVCSQVNVAIHNSEDLSQVNFGADQDKKEAILQVVNRKKSFLGQMDVNGKSPLVWDFYEEVLSKVGSYGCKILRLDAFAYLHKEVGQSNFFNKPGTWDYLERINGIAQKNNLQLLPEIHAEYGVHLHDEVAAEGYMIYDFFLPGLLIHTLEKGSNKALLGWAKEIIERGFKTVNMLGCHDGIPVLDLKGKEVNGVYQRGLLSDEEIDDIMEIVMQRGGRVKNLYGADGKKLSYYQVNATYFSALGENDQKMLLARAIQLFMPGIPQIWYLDVFAGANDYEAADKAGEGGHKEINRTNLSLEEIEQRLSQKVVSAQLELIRLRNTHQAFAGTVSFPETSENQLKISWTNGDDYAHLSADLKSLSFEIRYSEGSTECFWS
;
A
#
# COMPACT_ATOMS: atom_id res chain seq x y z
N MET A 1 -3.19 16.29 -35.98
CA MET A 1 -1.74 16.05 -35.92
C MET A 1 -1.25 16.62 -34.61
N THR A 2 -1.06 15.73 -33.65
CA THR A 2 -0.71 16.00 -32.26
C THR A 2 0.74 16.47 -32.19
N THR A 3 0.96 17.72 -31.79
CA THR A 3 2.29 18.18 -31.36
C THR A 3 2.58 17.52 -30.03
N ALA A 4 3.29 16.39 -30.10
CA ALA A 4 3.98 15.80 -28.98
C ALA A 4 4.90 16.86 -28.37
N ASN A 5 4.60 17.24 -27.14
CA ASN A 5 5.49 18.06 -26.32
C ASN A 5 6.72 17.19 -26.02
N SER A 6 7.70 17.26 -26.93
CA SER A 6 8.99 16.60 -26.84
C SER A 6 9.97 17.60 -26.24
N GLY A 7 10.07 17.58 -24.90
CA GLY A 7 10.99 18.44 -24.17
C GLY A 7 10.80 18.31 -22.67
N THR A 8 11.69 17.53 -22.03
CA THR A 8 11.73 17.12 -20.60
C THR A 8 10.84 15.92 -20.25
N GLY A 9 11.45 14.85 -19.70
CA GLY A 9 10.81 13.59 -19.34
C GLY A 9 9.90 13.68 -18.10
N GLY A 10 8.84 14.49 -18.18
CA GLY A 10 7.80 14.60 -17.14
C GLY A 10 6.74 13.51 -17.25
N ILE A 11 6.12 13.16 -16.12
CA ILE A 11 4.91 12.31 -16.07
C ILE A 11 3.78 12.99 -16.83
N ARG A 12 2.99 12.24 -17.59
CA ARG A 12 1.76 12.76 -18.19
C ARG A 12 0.77 13.21 -17.12
N ASN A 13 0.29 14.45 -17.20
CA ASN A 13 -0.83 14.93 -16.40
C ASN A 13 -2.13 14.30 -16.91
N GLY A 14 -2.47 13.12 -16.38
CA GLY A 14 -3.66 12.36 -16.74
C GLY A 14 -4.21 11.57 -15.56
N VAL A 15 -5.35 10.91 -15.75
CA VAL A 15 -6.01 10.12 -14.71
C VAL A 15 -5.31 8.76 -14.57
N MET A 16 -5.14 8.31 -13.33
CA MET A 16 -4.46 7.08 -12.98
C MET A 16 -5.44 6.02 -12.48
N LEU A 17 -5.54 4.88 -13.16
CA LEU A 17 -6.22 3.71 -12.62
C LEU A 17 -5.36 3.08 -11.51
N ASN A 18 -5.97 2.46 -10.50
CA ASN A 18 -5.31 1.65 -9.48
C ASN A 18 -6.04 0.31 -9.30
N ALA A 19 -5.34 -0.80 -9.47
CA ALA A 19 -5.91 -2.15 -9.36
C ALA A 19 -4.82 -3.22 -9.11
N TYR A 20 -5.23 -4.39 -8.61
CA TYR A 20 -4.43 -5.60 -8.74
C TYR A 20 -4.56 -6.15 -10.17
N PRO A 21 -3.54 -6.87 -10.69
CA PRO A 21 -3.61 -7.59 -11.96
C PRO A 21 -4.88 -8.43 -12.13
N ASN A 22 -5.37 -9.06 -11.07
CA ASN A 22 -6.56 -9.92 -11.06
C ASN A 22 -7.80 -9.27 -10.42
N SER A 23 -7.81 -7.95 -10.22
CA SER A 23 -8.98 -7.24 -9.70
C SER A 23 -10.19 -7.30 -10.64
N ILE A 24 -9.94 -7.46 -11.94
CA ILE A 24 -10.96 -7.63 -12.98
C ILE A 24 -10.62 -8.91 -13.75
N GLY A 25 -11.56 -9.85 -13.79
CA GLY A 25 -11.33 -11.18 -14.33
C GLY A 25 -10.39 -12.01 -13.45
N GLN A 26 -9.50 -12.76 -14.07
CA GLN A 26 -8.54 -13.64 -13.39
C GLN A 26 -7.10 -13.18 -13.60
N LYS A 27 -6.81 -12.45 -14.68
CA LYS A 27 -5.46 -12.02 -15.08
C LYS A 27 -5.45 -10.59 -15.59
N LEU A 28 -4.26 -10.00 -15.70
CA LEU A 28 -4.08 -8.64 -16.24
C LEU A 28 -4.66 -8.51 -17.65
N SER A 29 -4.59 -9.57 -18.46
CA SER A 29 -5.18 -9.61 -19.81
C SER A 29 -6.68 -9.28 -19.83
N ASP A 30 -7.42 -9.69 -18.79
CA ASP A 30 -8.86 -9.43 -18.69
C ASP A 30 -9.12 -7.94 -18.44
N LEU A 31 -8.38 -7.34 -17.51
CA LEU A 31 -8.42 -5.90 -17.24
C LEU A 31 -8.01 -5.09 -18.48
N VAL A 32 -6.94 -5.50 -19.17
CA VAL A 32 -6.49 -4.85 -20.42
C VAL A 32 -7.56 -4.93 -21.50
N ALA A 33 -8.26 -6.06 -21.63
CA ALA A 33 -9.38 -6.18 -22.57
C ALA A 33 -10.52 -5.22 -22.24
N ILE A 34 -10.80 -4.98 -20.95
CA ILE A 34 -11.76 -3.95 -20.53
C ILE A 34 -11.28 -2.55 -20.91
N LEU A 35 -10.00 -2.22 -20.68
CA LEU A 35 -9.42 -0.92 -21.06
C LEU A 35 -9.43 -0.65 -22.58
N GLN A 36 -9.47 -1.70 -23.40
CA GLN A 36 -9.58 -1.58 -24.86
C GLN A 36 -11.01 -1.31 -25.35
N LYS A 37 -12.02 -1.40 -24.48
CA LYS A 37 -13.41 -1.14 -24.85
C LYS A 37 -13.67 0.35 -25.12
N PRO A 38 -14.63 0.70 -26.00
CA PRO A 38 -14.96 2.10 -26.31
C PRO A 38 -15.30 2.98 -25.10
N GLU A 39 -15.90 2.40 -24.06
CA GLU A 39 -16.27 3.05 -22.80
C GLU A 39 -15.02 3.58 -22.05
N PHE A 40 -13.89 2.87 -22.15
CA PHE A 40 -12.62 3.22 -21.50
C PHE A 40 -11.67 4.02 -22.39
N LYS A 41 -12.06 4.30 -23.63
CA LYS A 41 -11.21 5.09 -24.52
C LYS A 41 -10.88 6.45 -23.89
N ASP A 42 -9.59 6.77 -23.84
CA ASP A 42 -9.03 8.02 -23.33
C ASP A 42 -9.40 8.34 -21.87
N THR A 43 -9.79 7.35 -21.05
CA THR A 43 -10.11 7.57 -19.63
C THR A 43 -8.87 7.63 -18.75
N PHE A 44 -7.91 6.74 -18.98
CA PHE A 44 -6.70 6.63 -18.16
C PHE A 44 -5.45 6.82 -19.01
N SER A 45 -4.50 7.63 -18.51
CA SER A 45 -3.15 7.76 -19.08
C SER A 45 -2.09 7.08 -18.22
N LEU A 46 -2.46 6.72 -16.99
CA LEU A 46 -1.59 6.11 -15.99
C LEU A 46 -2.28 4.88 -15.40
N PHE A 47 -1.50 3.87 -15.04
CA PHE A 47 -2.00 2.71 -14.31
C PHE A 47 -1.02 2.30 -13.21
N TYR A 48 -1.47 2.46 -11.97
CA TYR A 48 -0.86 1.87 -10.80
C TYR A 48 -1.26 0.41 -10.68
N VAL A 49 -0.34 -0.48 -11.01
CA VAL A 49 -0.54 -1.92 -10.88
C VAL A 49 0.05 -2.37 -9.56
N LEU A 50 -0.77 -2.99 -8.71
CA LEU A 50 -0.35 -3.44 -7.39
C LEU A 50 0.62 -4.64 -7.43
N PRO A 51 1.34 -4.91 -6.33
CA PRO A 51 2.57 -5.71 -6.38
C PRO A 51 2.45 -7.17 -6.77
N THR A 52 1.25 -7.77 -6.82
CA THR A 52 1.08 -9.12 -7.41
C THR A 52 1.38 -9.16 -8.91
N PHE A 53 1.67 -8.01 -9.53
CA PHE A 53 2.34 -7.94 -10.82
C PHE A 53 3.68 -8.70 -10.80
N PHE A 54 4.38 -8.71 -9.67
CA PHE A 54 5.66 -9.41 -9.49
C PHE A 54 5.50 -10.75 -8.77
N ASN A 55 6.51 -11.61 -8.89
CA ASN A 55 6.58 -12.86 -8.13
C ASN A 55 6.61 -12.57 -6.62
N SER A 56 5.60 -13.07 -5.90
CA SER A 56 5.34 -12.75 -4.50
C SER A 56 4.51 -13.86 -3.82
N ASP A 57 4.46 -13.87 -2.49
CA ASP A 57 3.76 -14.92 -1.73
C ASP A 57 2.76 -14.40 -0.68
N LEU A 58 3.22 -13.64 0.32
CA LEU A 58 2.43 -13.05 1.39
C LEU A 58 1.98 -11.62 1.08
N ASP A 59 1.03 -11.16 1.91
CA ASP A 59 0.58 -9.77 1.95
C ASP A 59 0.13 -9.26 0.57
N ARG A 60 -0.53 -10.15 -0.20
CA ARG A 60 -1.08 -9.88 -1.54
C ARG A 60 -0.12 -9.07 -2.42
N GLY A 61 1.14 -9.49 -2.46
CA GLY A 61 2.16 -8.93 -3.33
C GLY A 61 3.31 -8.20 -2.61
N PHE A 62 3.13 -7.76 -1.37
CA PHE A 62 4.16 -6.98 -0.66
C PHE A 62 5.29 -7.85 -0.07
N SER A 63 5.20 -9.17 -0.17
CA SER A 63 6.33 -10.09 0.11
C SER A 63 6.95 -10.54 -1.22
N ILE A 64 7.87 -9.73 -1.75
CA ILE A 64 8.46 -9.89 -3.07
C ILE A 64 9.53 -10.98 -3.08
N ILE A 65 9.40 -11.96 -3.98
CA ILE A 65 10.43 -12.98 -4.27
C ILE A 65 11.47 -12.38 -5.21
N ASP A 66 11.01 -11.82 -6.32
CA ASP A 66 11.80 -11.09 -7.31
C ASP A 66 10.90 -10.15 -8.13
N TYR A 67 11.52 -9.22 -8.87
CA TYR A 67 10.82 -8.26 -9.71
C TYR A 67 10.63 -8.72 -11.16
N ASN A 68 10.68 -10.04 -11.45
CA ASN A 68 10.06 -10.53 -12.69
C ASN A 68 8.54 -10.42 -12.55
N HIS A 69 7.85 -10.23 -13.68
CA HIS A 69 6.40 -10.29 -13.66
C HIS A 69 5.93 -11.71 -13.32
N ASN A 70 4.82 -11.82 -12.59
CA ASN A 70 4.18 -13.08 -12.25
C ASN A 70 3.48 -13.65 -13.50
N GLU A 71 4.06 -14.67 -14.11
CA GLU A 71 3.55 -15.30 -15.34
C GLU A 71 2.15 -15.93 -15.19
N GLU A 72 1.70 -16.19 -13.95
CA GLU A 72 0.33 -16.66 -13.72
C GLU A 72 -0.70 -15.55 -13.96
N LEU A 73 -0.35 -14.29 -13.68
CA LEU A 73 -1.24 -13.13 -13.71
C LEU A 73 -0.96 -12.15 -14.84
N VAL A 74 0.28 -12.10 -15.33
CA VAL A 74 0.78 -11.07 -16.25
C VAL A 74 1.57 -11.72 -17.38
N SER A 75 1.42 -11.22 -18.59
CA SER A 75 2.23 -11.60 -19.74
C SER A 75 2.87 -10.37 -20.41
N GLU A 76 3.95 -10.59 -21.17
CA GLU A 76 4.58 -9.54 -22.00
C GLU A 76 3.59 -8.88 -22.98
N LYS A 77 2.58 -9.61 -23.46
CA LYS A 77 1.53 -9.07 -24.33
C LYS A 77 0.67 -8.04 -23.61
N ASP A 78 0.45 -8.19 -22.31
CA ASP A 78 -0.34 -7.25 -21.52
C ASP A 78 0.42 -5.93 -21.36
N ILE A 79 1.73 -6.01 -21.11
CA ILE A 79 2.63 -4.85 -21.03
C ILE A 79 2.67 -4.12 -22.38
N GLU A 80 2.81 -4.85 -23.48
CA GLU A 80 2.77 -4.27 -24.83
C GLU A 80 1.40 -3.63 -25.15
N ALA A 81 0.30 -4.26 -24.74
CA ALA A 81 -1.04 -3.73 -24.92
C ALA A 81 -1.28 -2.44 -24.14
N LEU A 82 -0.82 -2.35 -22.88
CA LEU A 82 -0.86 -1.12 -22.07
C LEU A 82 -0.05 0.00 -22.72
N LYS A 83 1.14 -0.32 -23.26
CA LYS A 83 1.95 0.63 -24.03
C LYS A 83 1.23 1.11 -25.30
N ASN A 84 0.55 0.23 -26.02
CA ASN A 84 -0.23 0.58 -27.22
C ASN A 84 -1.45 1.45 -26.88
N LEU A 85 -2.02 1.28 -25.68
CA LEU A 85 -3.04 2.16 -25.12
C LEU A 85 -2.48 3.51 -24.62
N ASN A 86 -1.17 3.73 -24.73
CA ASN A 86 -0.50 4.93 -24.23
C ASN A 86 -0.64 5.12 -22.71
N ILE A 87 -0.69 4.02 -21.95
CA ILE A 87 -0.78 4.03 -20.49
C ILE A 87 0.61 3.87 -19.88
N GLU A 88 1.04 4.86 -19.11
CA GLU A 88 2.28 4.83 -18.34
C GLU A 88 2.07 4.08 -17.01
N LEU A 89 3.05 3.28 -16.59
CA LEU A 89 2.87 2.44 -15.40
C LEU A 89 3.42 3.09 -14.14
N LYS A 90 2.76 2.79 -13.03
CA LYS A 90 3.26 3.01 -11.69
C LYS A 90 3.36 1.67 -10.98
N PHE A 91 4.44 1.46 -10.26
CA PHE A 91 4.66 0.27 -9.44
C PHE A 91 5.11 0.64 -8.04
N ASP A 92 4.93 -0.30 -7.12
CA ASP A 92 5.64 -0.29 -5.85
C ASP A 92 7.09 -0.73 -6.04
N ILE A 93 7.95 -0.15 -5.22
CA ILE A 93 9.21 -0.77 -4.85
C ILE A 93 9.21 -1.00 -3.34
N VAL A 94 9.20 -2.27 -2.97
CA VAL A 94 9.31 -2.73 -1.59
C VAL A 94 10.79 -2.74 -1.25
N LEU A 95 11.29 -1.60 -0.76
CA LEU A 95 12.71 -1.42 -0.42
C LEU A 95 13.04 -2.02 0.94
N ASN A 96 12.11 -2.01 1.90
CA ASN A 96 12.44 -2.40 3.27
C ASN A 96 12.76 -3.89 3.43
N HIS A 97 12.18 -4.76 2.61
CA HIS A 97 12.23 -6.21 2.83
C HIS A 97 12.03 -7.03 1.55
N LEU A 98 12.43 -8.31 1.60
CA LEU A 98 12.15 -9.34 0.58
C LEU A 98 11.57 -10.60 1.22
N SER A 99 10.91 -11.43 0.42
CA SER A 99 10.40 -12.73 0.86
C SER A 99 11.54 -13.65 1.31
N VAL A 100 11.27 -14.52 2.29
CA VAL A 100 12.08 -15.70 2.62
C VAL A 100 12.37 -16.56 1.38
N ALA A 101 11.47 -16.57 0.40
CA ALA A 101 11.62 -17.31 -0.85
C ALA A 101 12.48 -16.61 -1.91
N SER A 102 12.94 -15.37 -1.66
CA SER A 102 13.84 -14.63 -2.55
C SER A 102 15.15 -15.38 -2.79
N PRO A 103 15.78 -15.26 -3.97
CA PRO A 103 17.06 -15.90 -4.27
C PRO A 103 18.15 -15.60 -3.23
N GLN A 104 18.19 -14.35 -2.76
CA GLN A 104 19.15 -13.86 -1.78
C GLN A 104 18.96 -14.55 -0.42
N PHE A 105 17.71 -14.63 0.08
CA PHE A 105 17.44 -15.25 1.37
C PHE A 105 17.57 -16.78 1.31
N LYS A 106 17.18 -17.41 0.18
CA LYS A 106 17.42 -18.84 -0.04
C LYS A 106 18.90 -19.20 -0.03
N ASP A 107 19.75 -18.38 -0.64
CA ASP A 107 21.21 -18.58 -0.59
C ASP A 107 21.74 -18.46 0.85
N LEU A 108 21.23 -17.48 1.60
CA LEU A 108 21.55 -17.32 3.02
C LEU A 108 21.15 -18.54 3.85
N LEU A 109 19.93 -19.05 3.71
CA LEU A 109 19.48 -20.27 4.40
C LEU A 109 20.30 -21.49 4.00
N ALA A 110 20.74 -21.58 2.75
CA ALA A 110 21.50 -22.73 2.25
C ALA A 110 22.99 -22.73 2.66
N LYS A 111 23.59 -21.55 2.85
CA LYS A 111 25.04 -21.40 3.09
C LYS A 111 25.40 -20.78 4.44
N GLY A 112 24.43 -20.25 5.18
CA GLY A 112 24.62 -19.54 6.45
C GLY A 112 25.68 -18.45 6.33
N GLU A 113 26.63 -18.44 7.26
CA GLU A 113 27.76 -17.49 7.31
C GLU A 113 28.67 -17.49 6.06
N LYS A 114 28.58 -18.52 5.20
CA LYS A 114 29.33 -18.60 3.94
C LYS A 114 28.57 -17.99 2.76
N SER A 115 27.34 -17.53 2.95
CA SER A 115 26.54 -16.87 1.91
C SER A 115 27.15 -15.52 1.54
N ALA A 116 27.10 -15.17 0.26
CA ALA A 116 27.41 -13.82 -0.20
C ALA A 116 26.41 -12.79 0.33
N TYR A 117 25.21 -13.23 0.72
CA TYR A 117 24.10 -12.41 1.20
C TYR A 117 23.99 -12.34 2.72
N LYS A 118 25.01 -12.80 3.47
CA LYS A 118 24.99 -12.77 4.95
C LYS A 118 24.71 -11.37 5.53
N ASP A 119 25.25 -10.34 4.88
CA ASP A 119 25.08 -8.94 5.26
C ASP A 119 23.97 -8.24 4.47
N PHE A 120 23.26 -8.95 3.58
CA PHE A 120 22.14 -8.41 2.79
C PHE A 120 20.89 -8.23 3.66
N PHE A 121 20.70 -9.10 4.65
CA PHE A 121 19.62 -9.05 5.63
C PHE A 121 20.17 -8.73 7.02
N ILE A 122 19.29 -8.42 7.96
CA ILE A 122 19.70 -8.00 9.30
C ILE A 122 19.54 -9.17 10.27
N ASN A 123 20.67 -9.77 10.67
CA ASN A 123 20.69 -10.69 11.82
C ASN A 123 20.44 -9.87 13.09
N TRP A 124 19.38 -10.21 13.82
CA TRP A 124 18.93 -9.48 15.00
C TRP A 124 19.97 -9.50 16.13
N ASN A 125 20.57 -10.66 16.39
CA ASN A 125 21.54 -10.82 17.46
C ASN A 125 22.82 -10.02 17.19
N GLU A 126 23.29 -10.03 15.94
CA GLU A 126 24.45 -9.23 15.55
C GLU A 126 24.15 -7.72 15.57
N PHE A 127 22.94 -7.30 15.17
CA PHE A 127 22.54 -5.89 15.25
C PHE A 127 22.56 -5.35 16.68
N TRP A 128 22.13 -6.13 17.66
CA TRP A 128 22.05 -5.74 19.08
C TRP A 128 23.28 -6.14 19.92
N LYS A 129 24.36 -6.59 19.28
CA LYS A 129 25.56 -7.07 19.96
C LYS A 129 26.18 -5.97 20.83
N GLY A 130 26.31 -6.26 22.13
CA GLY A 130 26.81 -5.32 23.13
C GLY A 130 25.77 -4.31 23.67
N GLU A 131 24.55 -4.34 23.11
CA GLU A 131 23.47 -3.40 23.40
C GLU A 131 22.20 -4.12 23.88
N GLY A 132 22.37 -5.34 24.38
CA GLY A 132 21.34 -6.19 24.96
C GLY A 132 21.95 -7.33 25.76
N GLU A 133 21.07 -8.16 26.33
CA GLU A 133 21.43 -9.40 27.03
C GLU A 133 20.72 -10.59 26.37
N PRO A 134 21.39 -11.74 26.17
CA PRO A 134 20.73 -12.92 25.62
C PRO A 134 19.72 -13.51 26.60
N ASP A 135 18.58 -13.94 26.09
CA ASP A 135 17.62 -14.75 26.86
C ASP A 135 18.06 -16.22 26.97
N GLU A 136 17.19 -17.06 27.57
CA GLU A 136 17.43 -18.49 27.75
C GLU A 136 17.60 -19.28 26.43
N ASN A 137 17.09 -18.74 25.32
CA ASN A 137 17.17 -19.33 23.99
C ASN A 137 18.28 -18.70 23.13
N GLY A 138 19.08 -17.80 23.72
CA GLY A 138 20.17 -17.10 23.01
C GLY A 138 19.70 -15.95 22.12
N LEU A 139 18.44 -15.53 22.20
CA LEU A 139 17.92 -14.35 21.52
C LEU A 139 18.39 -13.09 22.26
N MET A 140 19.00 -12.15 21.54
CA MET A 140 19.45 -10.88 22.12
C MET A 140 18.25 -9.99 22.45
N ILE A 141 18.05 -9.70 23.73
CA ILE A 141 17.01 -8.76 24.19
C ILE A 141 17.64 -7.37 24.34
N PRO A 142 17.24 -6.36 23.55
CA PRO A 142 17.80 -5.02 23.63
C PRO A 142 17.64 -4.43 25.02
N LYS A 143 18.59 -3.58 25.44
CA LYS A 143 18.44 -2.77 26.65
C LYS A 143 17.12 -2.01 26.62
N LYS A 144 16.48 -1.87 27.80
CA LYS A 144 15.18 -1.22 27.93
C LYS A 144 15.10 0.17 27.28
N GLU A 145 16.16 0.97 27.41
CA GLU A 145 16.24 2.31 26.81
C GLU A 145 16.15 2.33 25.27
N HIS A 146 16.56 1.24 24.62
CA HIS A 146 16.44 1.06 23.17
C HIS A 146 15.07 0.47 22.82
N LEU A 147 14.61 -0.51 23.59
CA LEU A 147 13.32 -1.17 23.38
C LEU A 147 12.15 -0.18 23.50
N ASP A 148 12.20 0.72 24.49
CA ASP A 148 11.16 1.74 24.73
C ASP A 148 11.05 2.76 23.58
N LYS A 149 12.09 2.90 22.75
CA LYS A 149 12.10 3.79 21.57
C LYS A 149 11.64 3.10 20.30
N LEU A 150 11.78 1.77 20.22
CA LEU A 150 11.60 1.01 19.00
C LEU A 150 10.14 1.11 18.50
N PHE A 151 9.96 1.50 17.25
CA PHE A 151 8.64 1.60 16.65
C PHE A 151 8.16 0.23 16.16
N MET A 152 7.18 -0.35 16.87
CA MET A 152 6.74 -1.73 16.66
C MET A 152 5.47 -1.80 15.80
N ARG A 153 5.45 -2.73 14.83
CA ARG A 153 4.31 -2.97 13.92
C ARG A 153 3.56 -4.28 14.16
N LYS A 154 4.05 -5.10 15.08
CA LYS A 154 3.44 -6.34 15.55
C LYS A 154 3.74 -6.55 17.04
N SER A 155 3.01 -7.46 17.68
CA SER A 155 3.26 -7.88 19.05
C SER A 155 4.57 -8.66 19.16
N GLY A 156 5.31 -8.46 20.26
CA GLY A 156 6.64 -9.06 20.46
C GLY A 156 7.71 -8.44 19.55
N LEU A 157 8.96 -8.91 19.67
CA LEU A 157 10.09 -8.39 18.88
C LEU A 157 9.89 -8.59 17.37
N PRO A 158 10.43 -7.72 16.51
CA PRO A 158 10.26 -7.79 15.07
C PRO A 158 11.23 -8.80 14.46
N ILE A 159 11.07 -10.07 14.82
CA ILE A 159 11.96 -11.15 14.40
C ILE A 159 11.21 -12.32 13.75
N LEU A 160 11.92 -13.05 12.92
CA LEU A 160 11.60 -14.41 12.51
C LEU A 160 12.84 -15.29 12.72
N ASN A 161 12.70 -16.38 13.47
CA ASN A 161 13.76 -17.37 13.65
C ASN A 161 13.78 -18.30 12.44
N VAL A 162 14.95 -18.44 11.80
CA VAL A 162 15.12 -19.27 10.61
C VAL A 162 16.24 -20.30 10.79
N PRO A 163 16.10 -21.51 10.21
CA PRO A 163 17.10 -22.56 10.36
C PRO A 163 18.33 -22.28 9.49
N PHE A 164 19.51 -22.54 10.04
CA PHE A 164 20.79 -22.45 9.33
C PHE A 164 21.40 -23.84 9.07
N PRO A 165 22.32 -23.98 8.09
CA PRO A 165 22.88 -25.27 7.68
C PRO A 165 23.66 -26.01 8.77
N ASP A 166 24.14 -25.29 9.79
CA ASP A 166 24.83 -25.84 10.95
C ASP A 166 23.87 -26.41 12.01
N GLY A 167 22.56 -26.30 11.78
CA GLY A 167 21.51 -26.75 12.67
C GLY A 167 21.07 -25.73 13.72
N SER A 168 21.67 -24.53 13.73
CA SER A 168 21.21 -23.42 14.59
C SER A 168 19.94 -22.77 14.05
N GLU A 169 19.14 -22.15 14.92
CA GLU A 169 18.12 -21.18 14.53
C GLU A 169 18.69 -19.78 14.73
N GLN A 170 18.58 -18.92 13.71
CA GLN A 170 19.09 -17.56 13.72
C GLN A 170 17.92 -16.56 13.67
N PRO A 171 17.87 -15.57 14.57
CA PRO A 171 16.83 -14.53 14.53
C PRO A 171 17.20 -13.48 13.48
N TYR A 172 16.32 -13.31 12.48
CA TYR A 172 16.45 -12.24 11.49
C TYR A 172 15.34 -11.20 11.66
N TRP A 173 15.67 -9.94 11.38
CA TRP A 173 14.72 -8.84 11.46
C TRP A 173 13.58 -9.04 10.45
N ASN A 174 12.36 -8.99 10.95
CA ASN A 174 11.11 -9.08 10.21
C ASN A 174 10.12 -8.10 10.85
N THR A 175 9.98 -6.91 10.27
CA THR A 175 9.14 -5.81 10.79
C THR A 175 7.66 -6.13 10.64
N PHE A 176 7.29 -6.81 9.55
CA PHE A 176 5.91 -6.99 9.12
C PHE A 176 5.44 -8.45 9.24
N TYR A 177 4.74 -8.96 8.22
CA TYR A 177 4.09 -10.25 8.25
C TYR A 177 5.10 -11.40 8.21
N GLN A 178 4.71 -12.47 8.89
CA GLN A 178 5.37 -13.77 8.88
C GLN A 178 4.32 -14.87 9.03
N LYS A 179 4.63 -16.05 8.52
CA LYS A 179 3.88 -17.28 8.74
C LYS A 179 4.87 -18.43 8.88
N VAL A 180 4.78 -19.13 9.99
CA VAL A 180 5.50 -20.40 10.22
C VAL A 180 4.46 -21.50 10.14
N THR A 181 4.65 -22.45 9.23
CA THR A 181 3.76 -23.60 9.10
C THR A 181 4.55 -24.86 9.44
N LEU A 182 3.99 -25.68 10.32
CA LEU A 182 4.52 -27.00 10.61
C LEU A 182 4.01 -27.96 9.53
N GLU A 183 4.93 -28.51 8.74
CA GLU A 183 4.58 -29.51 7.72
C GLU A 183 4.46 -30.89 8.36
N GLU A 184 3.57 -31.72 7.82
CA GLU A 184 3.46 -33.12 8.21
C GLU A 184 4.80 -33.83 8.06
N ILE A 185 5.14 -34.66 9.05
CA ILE A 185 6.27 -35.58 8.97
C ILE A 185 5.81 -36.91 8.38
N GLU A 186 6.69 -37.55 7.64
CA GLU A 186 6.54 -38.94 7.22
C GLU A 186 7.39 -39.84 8.12
N GLU A 187 7.04 -41.13 8.21
CA GLU A 187 7.82 -42.10 8.99
C GLU A 187 9.32 -42.12 8.63
N LYS A 188 9.65 -41.87 7.36
CA LYS A 188 11.04 -41.81 6.87
C LYS A 188 11.84 -40.66 7.51
N ASP A 189 11.18 -39.57 7.89
CA ASP A 189 11.83 -38.40 8.49
C ASP A 189 12.38 -38.73 9.89
N LEU A 190 11.84 -39.76 10.52
CA LEU A 190 12.20 -40.23 11.86
C LEU A 190 13.22 -41.39 11.86
N ASP A 191 13.67 -41.87 10.69
CA ASP A 191 14.48 -43.09 10.57
C ASP A 191 15.79 -43.03 11.38
N ASN A 192 16.34 -41.83 11.57
CA ASN A 192 17.58 -41.62 12.32
C ASN A 192 17.42 -41.65 13.86
N LEU A 193 16.19 -41.70 14.37
CA LEU A 193 15.91 -41.57 15.82
C LEU A 193 15.73 -42.91 16.56
N GLN A 194 15.81 -44.05 15.85
CA GLN A 194 15.64 -45.40 16.43
C GLN A 194 14.41 -45.49 17.38
N LEU A 195 13.23 -45.10 16.88
CA LEU A 195 11.99 -45.07 17.67
C LEU A 195 11.39 -46.47 17.83
N VAL A 196 10.84 -46.76 19.01
CA VAL A 196 10.16 -48.03 19.34
C VAL A 196 8.81 -48.11 18.62
N LYS A 197 8.08 -46.99 18.55
CA LYS A 197 6.77 -46.90 17.90
C LYS A 197 6.71 -45.79 16.84
N LYS A 198 7.61 -45.86 15.86
CA LYS A 198 7.77 -44.85 14.80
C LYS A 198 6.46 -44.38 14.14
N ALA A 199 5.59 -45.32 13.73
CA ALA A 199 4.31 -45.00 13.10
C ALA A 199 3.33 -44.27 14.04
N GLU A 200 3.33 -44.62 15.33
CA GLU A 200 2.47 -43.99 16.34
C GLU A 200 2.95 -42.56 16.62
N VAL A 201 4.27 -42.35 16.75
CA VAL A 201 4.86 -41.01 16.91
C VAL A 201 4.56 -40.13 15.69
N CYS A 202 4.75 -40.65 14.48
CA CYS A 202 4.45 -39.93 13.24
C CYS A 202 2.98 -39.47 13.20
N SER A 203 2.05 -40.38 13.52
CA SER A 203 0.61 -40.08 13.57
C SER A 203 0.28 -39.04 14.65
N GLN A 204 0.82 -39.19 15.86
CA GLN A 204 0.61 -38.25 16.97
C GLN A 204 1.09 -36.83 16.64
N VAL A 205 2.26 -36.71 16.00
CA VAL A 205 2.77 -35.42 15.54
C VAL A 205 1.83 -34.81 14.50
N ASN A 206 1.46 -35.55 13.45
CA ASN A 206 0.61 -35.00 12.39
C ASN A 206 -0.78 -34.63 12.89
N VAL A 207 -1.36 -35.41 13.81
CA VAL A 207 -2.62 -35.05 14.49
C VAL A 207 -2.47 -33.76 15.28
N ALA A 208 -1.40 -33.61 16.06
CA ALA A 208 -1.14 -32.38 16.81
C ALA A 208 -0.93 -31.17 15.88
N ILE A 209 -0.23 -31.34 14.74
CA ILE A 209 -0.09 -30.31 13.71
C ILE A 209 -1.46 -29.91 13.15
N HIS A 210 -2.31 -30.86 12.74
CA HIS A 210 -3.65 -30.57 12.20
C HIS A 210 -4.55 -29.87 13.20
N ASN A 211 -4.45 -30.23 14.48
CA ASN A 211 -5.23 -29.64 15.56
C ASN A 211 -4.64 -28.31 16.09
N SER A 212 -3.49 -27.87 15.55
CA SER A 212 -2.74 -26.70 16.07
C SER A 212 -2.41 -26.81 17.56
N GLU A 213 -2.11 -28.03 18.03
CA GLU A 213 -1.73 -28.31 19.41
C GLU A 213 -0.25 -27.98 19.67
N ASP A 214 0.07 -27.63 20.92
CA ASP A 214 1.46 -27.45 21.33
C ASP A 214 2.19 -28.81 21.33
N LEU A 215 3.07 -29.01 20.34
CA LEU A 215 3.87 -30.22 20.19
C LEU A 215 4.76 -30.50 21.43
N SER A 216 5.11 -29.47 22.21
CA SER A 216 5.83 -29.63 23.46
C SER A 216 4.99 -30.27 24.57
N GLN A 217 3.68 -30.44 24.37
CA GLN A 217 2.76 -31.12 25.30
C GLN A 217 2.39 -32.53 24.84
N VAL A 218 2.70 -32.91 23.61
CA VAL A 218 2.39 -34.24 23.08
C VAL A 218 3.17 -35.31 23.86
N ASN A 219 2.48 -36.39 24.23
CA ASN A 219 3.05 -37.54 24.93
C ASN A 219 3.33 -38.67 23.94
N PHE A 220 4.63 -38.92 23.69
CA PHE A 220 5.12 -39.94 22.76
C PHE A 220 5.26 -41.33 23.40
N GLY A 221 4.74 -41.53 24.61
CA GLY A 221 4.67 -42.83 25.29
C GLY A 221 6.06 -43.47 25.46
N ALA A 222 6.28 -44.59 24.78
CA ALA A 222 7.52 -45.36 24.88
C ALA A 222 8.77 -44.65 24.31
N ASP A 223 8.57 -43.58 23.52
CA ASP A 223 9.64 -42.78 22.91
C ASP A 223 9.72 -41.35 23.51
N GLN A 224 9.14 -41.14 24.70
CA GLN A 224 9.13 -39.82 25.36
C GLN A 224 10.53 -39.28 25.68
N ASP A 225 11.50 -40.16 25.91
CA ASP A 225 12.92 -39.82 26.10
C ASP A 225 13.56 -39.20 24.85
N LYS A 226 12.98 -39.44 23.66
CA LYS A 226 13.44 -38.88 22.37
C LYS A 226 12.66 -37.66 21.93
N LYS A 227 11.80 -37.09 22.79
CA LYS A 227 10.93 -35.96 22.48
C LYS A 227 11.66 -34.78 21.86
N GLU A 228 12.77 -34.33 22.46
CA GLU A 228 13.57 -33.22 21.91
C GLU A 228 14.05 -33.51 20.49
N ALA A 229 14.52 -34.74 20.23
CA ALA A 229 15.00 -35.13 18.92
C ALA A 229 13.86 -35.25 17.88
N ILE A 230 12.67 -35.70 18.31
CA ILE A 230 11.45 -35.69 17.47
C ILE A 230 11.05 -34.26 17.13
N LEU A 231 10.99 -33.36 18.12
CA LEU A 231 10.69 -31.95 17.90
C LEU A 231 11.70 -31.28 16.98
N GLN A 232 12.98 -31.64 17.07
CA GLN A 232 14.01 -31.18 16.12
C GLN A 232 13.72 -31.64 14.67
N VAL A 233 13.26 -32.87 14.45
CA VAL A 233 12.85 -33.33 13.11
C VAL A 233 11.67 -32.53 12.59
N VAL A 234 10.64 -32.31 13.42
CA VAL A 234 9.46 -31.52 13.06
C VAL A 234 9.85 -30.08 12.75
N ASN A 235 10.68 -29.48 13.60
CA ASN A 235 11.19 -28.11 13.43
C ASN A 235 11.98 -27.95 12.13
N ARG A 236 12.72 -28.99 11.68
CA ARG A 236 13.44 -28.97 10.39
C ARG A 236 12.52 -29.00 9.17
N LYS A 237 11.26 -29.42 9.32
CA LYS A 237 10.27 -29.39 8.24
C LYS A 237 9.39 -28.14 8.24
N LYS A 238 9.63 -27.18 9.13
CA LYS A 238 8.92 -25.90 9.10
C LYS A 238 9.06 -25.24 7.72
N SER A 239 7.95 -24.79 7.17
CA SER A 239 7.95 -23.85 6.07
C SER A 239 7.76 -22.43 6.60
N PHE A 240 8.46 -21.49 5.97
CA PHE A 240 8.53 -20.11 6.41
C PHE A 240 8.11 -19.21 5.26
N LEU A 241 7.21 -18.29 5.57
CA LEU A 241 6.95 -17.12 4.76
C LEU A 241 7.21 -15.90 5.63
N GLY A 242 7.81 -14.85 5.07
CA GLY A 242 8.15 -13.67 5.85
C GLY A 242 8.75 -12.56 5.01
N GLN A 243 8.48 -11.34 5.44
CA GLN A 243 9.01 -10.10 4.89
C GLN A 243 10.33 -9.77 5.61
N MET A 244 11.45 -10.30 5.11
CA MET A 244 12.77 -10.21 5.75
C MET A 244 13.42 -8.87 5.46
N ASP A 245 13.68 -8.07 6.50
CA ASP A 245 14.21 -6.72 6.35
C ASP A 245 15.64 -6.75 5.79
N VAL A 246 15.86 -5.94 4.75
CA VAL A 246 17.18 -5.79 4.14
C VAL A 246 18.03 -4.80 4.92
N ASN A 247 19.34 -4.99 4.83
CA ASN A 247 20.33 -4.13 5.47
C ASN A 247 20.69 -2.96 4.54
N GLY A 248 20.12 -1.78 4.79
CA GLY A 248 20.44 -0.57 4.02
C GLY A 248 21.91 -0.14 4.04
N LYS A 249 22.74 -0.68 4.94
CA LYS A 249 24.20 -0.45 4.97
C LYS A 249 24.97 -1.35 3.98
N SER A 250 24.33 -2.39 3.43
CA SER A 250 24.97 -3.35 2.53
C SER A 250 25.06 -2.81 1.09
N PRO A 251 26.24 -2.80 0.46
CA PRO A 251 26.37 -2.41 -0.95
C PRO A 251 25.52 -3.26 -1.90
N LEU A 252 25.39 -4.57 -1.62
CA LEU A 252 24.61 -5.50 -2.45
C LEU A 252 23.12 -5.15 -2.50
N VAL A 253 22.58 -4.53 -1.44
CA VAL A 253 21.19 -4.06 -1.42
C VAL A 253 21.01 -2.89 -2.39
N TRP A 254 22.00 -2.01 -2.51
CA TRP A 254 21.94 -0.90 -3.45
C TRP A 254 22.21 -1.32 -4.90
N ASP A 255 23.07 -2.32 -5.11
CA ASP A 255 23.24 -2.94 -6.43
C ASP A 255 21.93 -3.61 -6.88
N PHE A 256 21.24 -4.28 -5.96
CA PHE A 256 19.91 -4.82 -6.19
C PHE A 256 18.89 -3.72 -6.54
N TYR A 257 18.90 -2.58 -5.85
CA TYR A 257 18.01 -1.46 -6.22
C TYR A 257 18.30 -0.90 -7.62
N GLU A 258 19.57 -0.75 -8.02
CA GLU A 258 19.91 -0.33 -9.39
C GLU A 258 19.33 -1.31 -10.43
N GLU A 259 19.45 -2.62 -10.21
CA GLU A 259 18.87 -3.64 -11.09
C GLU A 259 17.33 -3.54 -11.14
N VAL A 260 16.69 -3.47 -9.98
CA VAL A 260 15.22 -3.40 -9.87
C VAL A 260 14.67 -2.17 -10.56
N LEU A 261 15.27 -0.99 -10.33
CA LEU A 261 14.82 0.26 -10.94
C LEU A 261 14.96 0.23 -12.47
N SER A 262 16.06 -0.33 -12.99
CA SER A 262 16.20 -0.56 -14.43
C SER A 262 15.13 -1.51 -14.97
N LYS A 263 14.83 -2.57 -14.23
CA LYS A 263 13.87 -3.60 -14.65
C LYS A 263 12.43 -3.08 -14.68
N VAL A 264 11.97 -2.42 -13.63
CA VAL A 264 10.62 -1.82 -13.62
C VAL A 264 10.49 -0.71 -14.66
N GLY A 265 11.55 0.06 -14.91
CA GLY A 265 11.62 1.00 -16.03
C GLY A 265 11.44 0.32 -17.39
N SER A 266 11.99 -0.89 -17.57
CA SER A 266 11.83 -1.67 -18.80
C SER A 266 10.38 -2.13 -19.07
N TYR A 267 9.57 -2.28 -18.02
CA TYR A 267 8.14 -2.56 -18.14
C TYR A 267 7.29 -1.31 -18.49
N GLY A 268 7.91 -0.14 -18.63
CA GLY A 268 7.21 1.12 -18.93
C GLY A 268 6.82 1.93 -17.70
N CYS A 269 7.42 1.63 -16.54
CA CYS A 269 7.22 2.41 -15.32
C CYS A 269 7.71 3.86 -15.48
N LYS A 270 6.96 4.80 -14.88
CA LYS A 270 7.30 6.22 -14.76
C LYS A 270 7.25 6.73 -13.32
N ILE A 271 6.44 6.10 -12.48
CA ILE A 271 6.26 6.48 -11.07
C ILE A 271 6.56 5.28 -10.19
N LEU A 272 7.44 5.45 -9.21
CA LEU A 272 7.74 4.44 -8.21
C LEU A 272 7.20 4.89 -6.85
N ARG A 273 6.22 4.13 -6.34
CA ARG A 273 5.77 4.26 -4.96
C ARG A 273 6.82 3.61 -4.04
N LEU A 274 7.36 4.37 -3.09
CA LEU A 274 8.30 3.82 -2.11
C LEU A 274 7.51 3.22 -0.95
N ASP A 275 7.30 1.92 -0.99
CA ASP A 275 6.58 1.22 0.08
C ASP A 275 7.46 1.09 1.34
N ALA A 276 6.86 1.39 2.50
CA ALA A 276 7.48 1.23 3.82
C ALA A 276 8.90 1.82 3.96
N PHE A 277 9.25 2.84 3.16
CA PHE A 277 10.62 3.35 3.07
C PHE A 277 11.13 3.94 4.40
N ALA A 278 10.24 4.49 5.21
CA ALA A 278 10.55 5.00 6.54
C ALA A 278 11.20 3.96 7.47
N TYR A 279 11.03 2.66 7.20
CA TYR A 279 11.59 1.55 8.00
C TYR A 279 12.98 1.08 7.53
N LEU A 280 13.45 1.49 6.34
CA LEU A 280 14.68 0.97 5.75
C LEU A 280 15.92 1.29 6.60
N HIS A 281 15.99 2.50 7.14
CA HIS A 281 17.12 2.92 7.96
C HIS A 281 16.97 2.43 9.41
N LYS A 282 17.84 1.50 9.82
CA LYS A 282 17.90 0.93 11.17
C LYS A 282 19.22 1.23 11.85
N GLU A 283 19.14 1.76 13.07
CA GLU A 283 20.28 2.12 13.90
C GLU A 283 19.97 1.86 15.38
N VAL A 284 20.96 1.39 16.13
CA VAL A 284 20.81 1.15 17.57
C VAL A 284 20.46 2.46 18.29
N GLY A 285 19.51 2.40 19.21
CA GLY A 285 19.08 3.54 20.03
C GLY A 285 18.19 4.57 19.34
N GLN A 286 17.84 4.34 18.07
CA GLN A 286 16.84 5.10 17.31
C GLN A 286 15.48 4.39 17.30
N SER A 287 14.43 5.09 16.87
CA SER A 287 13.08 4.51 16.76
C SER A 287 12.97 3.46 15.65
N ASN A 288 13.82 3.55 14.63
CA ASN A 288 13.77 2.75 13.40
C ASN A 288 12.49 2.98 12.59
N PHE A 289 11.98 4.20 12.68
CA PHE A 289 10.95 4.76 11.82
C PHE A 289 11.33 6.21 11.49
N PHE A 290 11.59 6.47 10.21
CA PHE A 290 12.03 7.75 9.67
C PHE A 290 13.21 8.36 10.47
N ASN A 291 14.25 7.55 10.71
CA ASN A 291 15.44 8.00 11.45
C ASN A 291 16.12 9.16 10.70
N LYS A 292 16.31 10.30 11.36
CA LYS A 292 17.01 11.45 10.78
C LYS A 292 18.48 11.50 11.28
N PRO A 293 19.46 11.80 10.41
CA PRO A 293 19.34 12.14 9.00
C PRO A 293 19.29 10.91 8.06
N GLY A 294 19.59 9.70 8.51
CA GLY A 294 19.87 8.56 7.63
C GLY A 294 18.78 8.15 6.64
N THR A 295 17.49 8.35 6.97
CA THR A 295 16.38 8.16 6.00
C THR A 295 16.47 9.15 4.84
N TRP A 296 16.88 10.40 5.08
CA TRP A 296 17.07 11.39 4.01
C TRP A 296 18.25 11.02 3.11
N ASP A 297 19.37 10.57 3.69
CA ASP A 297 20.53 10.12 2.92
C ASP A 297 20.17 8.94 1.99
N TYR A 298 19.36 8.00 2.49
CA TYR A 298 18.86 6.88 1.68
C TYR A 298 17.89 7.35 0.60
N LEU A 299 17.06 8.36 0.88
CA LEU A 299 16.06 8.88 -0.05
C LEU A 299 16.74 9.63 -1.20
N GLU A 300 17.77 10.42 -0.91
CA GLU A 300 18.60 11.08 -1.91
C GLU A 300 19.30 10.05 -2.80
N ARG A 301 19.88 9.00 -2.20
CA ARG A 301 20.58 7.95 -2.94
C ARG A 301 19.65 7.20 -3.90
N ILE A 302 18.47 6.75 -3.44
CA ILE A 302 17.51 6.06 -4.31
C ILE A 302 16.93 6.99 -5.37
N ASN A 303 16.76 8.28 -5.07
CA ASN A 303 16.35 9.28 -6.05
C ASN A 303 17.39 9.45 -7.17
N GLY A 304 18.67 9.44 -6.83
CA GLY A 304 19.75 9.43 -7.84
C GLY A 304 19.67 8.22 -8.78
N ILE A 305 19.32 7.04 -8.25
CA ILE A 305 19.09 5.82 -9.06
C ILE A 305 17.84 5.98 -9.93
N ALA A 306 16.74 6.51 -9.37
CA ALA A 306 15.48 6.73 -10.08
C ALA A 306 15.64 7.69 -11.25
N GLN A 307 16.37 8.78 -11.06
CA GLN A 307 16.65 9.78 -12.10
C GLN A 307 17.43 9.19 -13.28
N LYS A 308 18.44 8.32 -13.04
CA LYS A 308 19.16 7.62 -14.12
C LYS A 308 18.23 6.76 -14.99
N ASN A 309 17.15 6.26 -14.40
CA ASN A 309 16.16 5.41 -15.06
C ASN A 309 14.92 6.18 -15.57
N ASN A 310 14.92 7.51 -15.51
CA ASN A 310 13.77 8.36 -15.84
C ASN A 310 12.50 8.01 -15.05
N LEU A 311 12.67 7.69 -13.77
CA LEU A 311 11.60 7.36 -12.82
C LEU A 311 11.41 8.51 -11.84
N GLN A 312 10.17 8.77 -11.48
CA GLN A 312 9.82 9.73 -10.43
C GLN A 312 9.40 8.98 -9.17
N LEU A 313 9.92 9.40 -8.02
CA LEU A 313 9.58 8.80 -6.73
C LEU A 313 8.33 9.43 -6.14
N LEU A 314 7.51 8.58 -5.53
CA LEU A 314 6.33 8.95 -4.75
C LEU A 314 6.40 8.23 -3.39
N PRO A 315 7.04 8.83 -2.38
CA PRO A 315 7.08 8.25 -1.05
C PRO A 315 5.67 8.10 -0.48
N GLU A 316 5.35 6.91 0.03
CA GLU A 316 4.13 6.73 0.81
C GLU A 316 4.40 7.02 2.27
N ILE A 317 3.70 8.04 2.79
CA ILE A 317 3.88 8.51 4.16
C ILE A 317 2.51 8.90 4.70
N HIS A 318 2.01 8.08 5.64
CA HIS A 318 0.86 8.43 6.47
C HIS A 318 1.33 9.14 7.74
N ALA A 319 0.92 10.38 7.91
CA ALA A 319 1.24 11.19 9.09
C ALA A 319 0.10 12.15 9.40
N GLU A 320 -0.11 12.44 10.68
CA GLU A 320 -1.02 13.48 11.14
C GLU A 320 -0.64 14.82 10.46
N TYR A 321 -1.60 15.52 9.86
CA TYR A 321 -1.38 16.78 9.17
C TYR A 321 -0.57 17.78 10.02
N GLY A 322 -0.88 17.88 11.32
CA GLY A 322 -0.19 18.79 12.24
C GLY A 322 1.31 18.51 12.45
N VAL A 323 1.83 17.38 11.97
CA VAL A 323 3.28 17.10 11.98
C VAL A 323 4.01 17.88 10.89
N HIS A 324 3.33 18.31 9.83
CA HIS A 324 3.92 18.99 8.66
C HIS A 324 5.00 18.15 7.94
N LEU A 325 4.93 16.82 8.03
CA LEU A 325 5.88 15.95 7.32
C LEU A 325 5.67 16.00 5.80
N HIS A 326 4.42 16.19 5.35
CA HIS A 326 4.10 16.38 3.92
C HIS A 326 4.79 17.64 3.36
N ASP A 327 4.90 18.68 4.18
CA ASP A 327 5.61 19.92 3.91
C ASP A 327 7.12 19.67 3.74
N GLU A 328 7.74 18.92 4.66
CA GLU A 328 9.17 18.54 4.57
C GLU A 328 9.44 17.74 3.29
N VAL A 329 8.60 16.75 2.98
CA VAL A 329 8.77 15.88 1.79
C VAL A 329 8.59 16.68 0.49
N ALA A 330 7.62 17.58 0.44
CA ALA A 330 7.42 18.45 -0.71
C ALA A 330 8.56 19.47 -0.88
N ALA A 331 9.13 19.99 0.21
CA ALA A 331 10.27 20.90 0.18
C ALA A 331 11.53 20.26 -0.43
N GLU A 332 11.71 18.94 -0.24
CA GLU A 332 12.76 18.14 -0.87
C GLU A 332 12.46 17.80 -2.35
N GLY A 333 11.36 18.32 -2.91
CA GLY A 333 11.00 18.21 -4.32
C GLY A 333 10.24 16.93 -4.71
N TYR A 334 9.83 16.12 -3.74
CA TYR A 334 9.04 14.91 -3.99
C TYR A 334 7.55 15.22 -4.20
N MET A 335 6.89 14.38 -4.97
CA MET A 335 5.42 14.33 -4.95
C MET A 335 4.94 13.71 -3.64
N ILE A 336 3.74 14.10 -3.21
CA ILE A 336 3.10 13.53 -2.02
C ILE A 336 1.77 12.88 -2.39
N TYR A 337 1.35 11.89 -1.62
CA TYR A 337 -0.04 11.47 -1.64
C TYR A 337 -0.92 12.50 -0.93
N ASP A 338 -2.08 12.79 -1.51
CA ASP A 338 -3.13 13.53 -0.82
C ASP A 338 -4.03 12.53 -0.06
N PHE A 339 -3.54 12.11 1.10
CA PHE A 339 -4.29 11.28 2.05
C PHE A 339 -5.31 12.09 2.86
N PHE A 340 -5.37 13.40 2.68
CA PHE A 340 -6.34 14.26 3.36
C PHE A 340 -7.66 14.32 2.60
N LEU A 341 -7.61 14.37 1.27
CA LEU A 341 -8.80 14.48 0.41
C LEU A 341 -9.89 13.43 0.69
N PRO A 342 -9.62 12.12 0.89
CA PRO A 342 -10.68 11.14 1.13
C PRO A 342 -11.57 11.49 2.32
N GLY A 343 -10.97 11.79 3.48
CA GLY A 343 -11.74 12.13 4.67
C GLY A 343 -12.35 13.53 4.61
N LEU A 344 -11.64 14.51 4.04
CA LEU A 344 -12.16 15.85 3.81
C LEU A 344 -13.40 15.86 2.91
N LEU A 345 -13.45 14.96 1.92
CA LEU A 345 -14.55 14.92 0.98
C LEU A 345 -15.77 14.22 1.58
N ILE A 346 -15.59 13.18 2.39
CA ILE A 346 -16.68 12.62 3.21
C ILE A 346 -17.24 13.71 4.14
N HIS A 347 -16.36 14.43 4.88
CA HIS A 347 -16.78 15.55 5.73
C HIS A 347 -17.59 16.60 4.96
N THR A 348 -17.07 17.05 3.82
CA THR A 348 -17.68 18.08 2.98
C THR A 348 -19.09 17.70 2.55
N LEU A 349 -19.28 16.45 2.13
CA LEU A 349 -20.57 15.95 1.64
C LEU A 349 -21.57 15.68 2.78
N GLU A 350 -21.12 15.20 3.94
CA GLU A 350 -22.02 14.93 5.08
C GLU A 350 -22.38 16.19 5.86
N LYS A 351 -21.48 17.18 5.94
CA LYS A 351 -21.73 18.46 6.61
C LYS A 351 -22.32 19.53 5.68
N GLY A 352 -22.24 19.33 4.36
CA GLY A 352 -22.70 20.31 3.37
C GLY A 352 -21.91 21.62 3.43
N SER A 353 -20.60 21.55 3.71
CA SER A 353 -19.72 22.70 3.92
C SER A 353 -18.42 22.57 3.13
N ASN A 354 -18.07 23.60 2.37
CA ASN A 354 -16.86 23.65 1.54
C ASN A 354 -15.58 24.06 2.29
N LYS A 355 -15.68 24.47 3.56
CA LYS A 355 -14.62 25.21 4.26
C LYS A 355 -13.32 24.42 4.38
N ALA A 356 -13.40 23.18 4.89
CA ALA A 356 -12.21 22.35 5.11
C ALA A 356 -11.55 21.96 3.78
N LEU A 357 -12.35 21.54 2.80
CA LEU A 357 -11.89 21.21 1.45
C LEU A 357 -11.21 22.41 0.76
N LEU A 358 -11.82 23.60 0.78
CA LEU A 358 -11.24 24.78 0.14
C LEU A 358 -10.02 25.31 0.89
N GLY A 359 -9.93 25.11 2.21
CA GLY A 359 -8.72 25.40 2.98
C GLY A 359 -7.54 24.61 2.44
N TRP A 360 -7.69 23.28 2.37
CA TRP A 360 -6.67 22.40 1.83
C TRP A 360 -6.37 22.66 0.33
N ALA A 361 -7.40 22.88 -0.49
CA ALA A 361 -7.23 23.13 -1.92
C ALA A 361 -6.41 24.41 -2.19
N LYS A 362 -6.60 25.47 -1.39
CA LYS A 362 -5.81 26.70 -1.47
C LYS A 362 -4.38 26.47 -1.03
N GLU A 363 -4.19 25.72 0.04
CA GLU A 363 -2.86 25.39 0.56
C GLU A 363 -2.01 24.62 -0.47
N ILE A 364 -2.59 23.63 -1.17
CA ILE A 364 -1.90 22.92 -2.27
C ILE A 364 -1.31 23.91 -3.28
N ILE A 365 -2.08 24.94 -3.65
CA ILE A 365 -1.66 25.93 -4.64
C ILE A 365 -0.65 26.92 -4.06
N GLU A 366 -0.91 27.46 -2.87
CA GLU A 366 -0.03 28.43 -2.19
C GLU A 366 1.35 27.84 -1.91
N ARG A 367 1.41 26.56 -1.56
CA ARG A 367 2.65 25.82 -1.26
C ARG A 367 3.27 25.16 -2.49
N GLY A 368 2.55 25.10 -3.61
CA GLY A 368 3.01 24.46 -4.85
C GLY A 368 3.17 22.95 -4.74
N PHE A 369 2.34 22.29 -3.91
CA PHE A 369 2.41 20.84 -3.73
C PHE A 369 2.06 20.10 -5.03
N LYS A 370 2.84 19.05 -5.32
CA LYS A 370 2.53 18.08 -6.38
C LYS A 370 1.92 16.84 -5.75
N THR A 371 0.62 16.68 -5.90
CA THR A 371 -0.14 15.63 -5.22
C THR A 371 -0.56 14.51 -6.18
N VAL A 372 -0.62 13.29 -5.65
CA VAL A 372 -1.43 12.20 -6.20
C VAL A 372 -2.61 12.01 -5.26
N ASN A 373 -3.80 12.39 -5.69
CA ASN A 373 -5.00 12.34 -4.86
C ASN A 373 -5.80 11.05 -5.11
N MET A 374 -6.69 10.70 -4.19
CA MET A 374 -7.53 9.51 -4.30
C MET A 374 -8.84 9.65 -3.54
N LEU A 375 -9.76 8.72 -3.77
CA LEU A 375 -10.93 8.46 -2.93
C LEU A 375 -10.71 7.16 -2.15
N GLY A 376 -11.01 6.01 -2.77
CA GLY A 376 -10.53 4.71 -2.31
C GLY A 376 -9.13 4.37 -2.80
N CYS A 377 -8.53 3.37 -2.15
CA CYS A 377 -7.33 2.67 -2.60
C CYS A 377 -7.32 1.24 -2.07
N HIS A 378 -6.18 0.53 -2.15
CA HIS A 378 -6.06 -0.84 -1.64
C HIS A 378 -6.06 -0.93 -0.10
N ASP A 379 -5.92 0.19 0.58
CA ASP A 379 -5.91 0.32 2.04
C ASP A 379 -7.22 0.98 2.54
N GLY A 380 -7.34 1.15 3.86
CA GLY A 380 -8.52 1.81 4.45
C GLY A 380 -8.49 3.33 4.25
N ILE A 381 -9.64 3.97 4.43
CA ILE A 381 -9.80 5.42 4.34
C ILE A 381 -8.94 6.08 5.43
N PRO A 382 -8.00 6.98 5.08
CA PRO A 382 -7.16 7.67 6.05
C PRO A 382 -8.00 8.65 6.86
N VAL A 383 -7.92 8.55 8.19
CA VAL A 383 -8.62 9.48 9.12
C VAL A 383 -7.65 10.10 10.11
N LEU A 384 -6.57 9.40 10.48
CA LEU A 384 -5.48 9.92 11.28
C LEU A 384 -4.82 11.13 10.63
N ASP A 385 -4.68 11.08 9.31
CA ASP A 385 -3.95 12.06 8.50
C ASP A 385 -4.56 13.47 8.62
N LEU A 386 -5.85 13.60 8.99
CA LEU A 386 -6.53 14.89 9.14
C LEU A 386 -6.22 15.59 10.47
N LYS A 387 -5.64 14.87 11.43
CA LYS A 387 -5.52 15.28 12.82
C LYS A 387 -4.40 16.32 13.04
N GLY A 388 -4.60 17.16 14.05
CA GLY A 388 -3.55 18.02 14.59
C GLY A 388 -2.55 17.25 15.46
N LYS A 389 -1.41 17.86 15.77
CA LYS A 389 -0.37 17.24 16.60
C LYS A 389 0.37 18.26 17.43
N GLU A 390 0.71 17.89 18.66
CA GLU A 390 1.68 18.66 19.45
C GLU A 390 3.10 18.39 18.94
N VAL A 391 3.77 19.44 18.47
CA VAL A 391 5.15 19.41 17.98
C VAL A 391 5.94 20.44 18.77
N ASN A 392 7.00 19.99 19.46
CA ASN A 392 7.86 20.84 20.29
C ASN A 392 7.11 21.70 21.34
N GLY A 393 6.08 21.12 21.98
CA GLY A 393 5.28 21.81 23.00
C GLY A 393 4.23 22.78 22.45
N VAL A 394 4.03 22.82 21.12
CA VAL A 394 3.03 23.67 20.47
C VAL A 394 2.06 22.79 19.70
N TYR A 395 0.77 22.92 19.99
CA TYR A 395 -0.28 22.22 19.26
C TYR A 395 -0.48 22.84 17.87
N GLN A 396 -0.15 22.05 16.84
CA GLN A 396 -0.43 22.34 15.45
C GLN A 396 -1.83 21.82 15.12
N ARG A 397 -2.71 22.70 14.64
CA ARG A 397 -4.10 22.35 14.35
C ARG A 397 -4.18 21.42 13.14
N GLY A 398 -5.09 20.44 13.19
CA GLY A 398 -5.44 19.58 12.05
C GLY A 398 -6.25 20.30 10.97
N LEU A 399 -6.47 19.62 9.86
CA LEU A 399 -7.42 20.05 8.82
C LEU A 399 -8.87 19.94 9.32
N LEU A 400 -9.12 18.97 10.22
CA LEU A 400 -10.36 18.82 10.96
C LEU A 400 -10.07 18.78 12.47
N SER A 401 -11.08 19.11 13.28
CA SER A 401 -11.04 18.86 14.73
C SER A 401 -11.19 17.37 15.04
N ASP A 402 -10.76 16.94 16.23
CA ASP A 402 -10.90 15.55 16.69
C ASP A 402 -12.38 15.12 16.68
N GLU A 403 -13.29 16.01 17.07
CA GLU A 403 -14.74 15.75 17.04
C GLU A 403 -15.28 15.55 15.61
N GLU A 404 -14.79 16.35 14.65
CA GLU A 404 -15.18 16.19 13.24
C GLU A 404 -14.65 14.89 12.63
N ILE A 405 -13.46 14.44 13.06
CA ILE A 405 -12.89 13.16 12.64
C ILE A 405 -13.69 12.00 13.23
N ASP A 406 -14.03 12.06 14.52
CA ASP A 406 -14.83 11.06 15.20
C ASP A 406 -16.23 10.94 14.55
N ASP A 407 -16.86 12.06 14.17
CA ASP A 407 -18.13 12.08 13.44
C ASP A 407 -18.05 11.31 12.10
N ILE A 408 -17.00 11.55 11.30
CA ILE A 408 -16.79 10.86 10.01
C ILE A 408 -16.59 9.37 10.24
N MET A 409 -15.77 9.01 11.23
CA MET A 409 -15.53 7.62 11.58
C MET A 409 -16.82 6.91 11.98
N GLU A 410 -17.64 7.54 12.82
CA GLU A 410 -18.93 6.99 13.23
C GLU A 410 -19.85 6.78 12.02
N ILE A 411 -19.94 7.76 11.11
CA ILE A 411 -20.73 7.63 9.88
C ILE A 411 -20.27 6.43 9.04
N VAL A 412 -18.97 6.27 8.81
CA VAL A 412 -18.44 5.17 8.00
C VAL A 412 -18.63 3.83 8.71
N MET A 413 -18.47 3.77 10.04
CA MET A 413 -18.73 2.57 10.83
C MET A 413 -20.21 2.17 10.82
N GLN A 414 -21.13 3.14 10.94
CA GLN A 414 -22.58 2.90 10.79
C GLN A 414 -22.95 2.37 9.40
N ARG A 415 -22.14 2.68 8.39
CA ARG A 415 -22.24 2.17 7.01
C ARG A 415 -21.45 0.85 6.79
N GLY A 416 -21.06 0.16 7.86
CA GLY A 416 -20.41 -1.15 7.81
C GLY A 416 -18.89 -1.13 7.72
N GLY A 417 -18.26 0.04 7.85
CA GLY A 417 -16.80 0.17 7.89
C GLY A 417 -16.18 -0.47 9.14
N ARG A 418 -14.97 -1.01 8.99
CA ARG A 418 -14.22 -1.68 10.08
C ARG A 418 -12.99 -0.89 10.46
N VAL A 419 -12.95 -0.39 11.70
CA VAL A 419 -11.82 0.41 12.20
C VAL A 419 -10.54 -0.41 12.29
N LYS A 420 -9.41 0.21 11.93
CA LYS A 420 -8.07 -0.26 12.21
C LYS A 420 -7.41 0.68 13.21
N ASN A 421 -7.10 0.18 14.40
CA ASN A 421 -6.44 0.94 15.46
C ASN A 421 -4.90 0.77 15.39
N LEU A 422 -4.17 1.78 15.86
CA LEU A 422 -2.76 1.67 16.25
C LEU A 422 -2.69 1.27 17.72
N TYR A 423 -1.76 0.38 18.05
CA TYR A 423 -1.49 -0.07 19.40
C TYR A 423 -0.03 0.23 19.76
N GLY A 424 0.24 0.59 21.02
CA GLY A 424 1.58 0.78 21.55
C GLY A 424 2.25 -0.56 21.88
N ALA A 425 3.54 -0.52 22.20
CA ALA A 425 4.29 -1.71 22.63
C ALA A 425 3.71 -2.35 23.90
N ASP A 426 2.96 -1.58 24.71
CA ASP A 426 2.22 -2.05 25.89
C ASP A 426 0.82 -2.64 25.55
N GLY A 427 0.49 -2.74 24.26
CA GLY A 427 -0.80 -3.27 23.76
C GLY A 427 -1.96 -2.29 23.89
N LYS A 428 -1.76 -1.06 24.38
CA LYS A 428 -2.84 -0.06 24.49
C LYS A 428 -3.10 0.64 23.17
N LYS A 429 -4.37 0.96 22.90
CA LYS A 429 -4.76 1.77 21.74
C LYS A 429 -4.10 3.15 21.83
N LEU A 430 -3.30 3.50 20.82
CA LEU A 430 -2.65 4.82 20.69
C LEU A 430 -3.55 5.79 19.94
N SER A 431 -4.06 5.38 18.78
CA SER A 431 -4.94 6.19 17.93
C SER A 431 -5.70 5.30 16.94
N TYR A 432 -6.65 5.87 16.23
CA TYR A 432 -7.19 5.30 14.99
C TYR A 432 -6.18 5.51 13.85
N TYR A 433 -6.11 4.57 12.91
CA TYR A 433 -5.26 4.69 11.72
C TYR A 433 -6.09 4.96 10.48
N GLN A 434 -6.95 4.00 10.15
CA GLN A 434 -7.76 3.95 8.94
C GLN A 434 -9.12 3.31 9.24
N VAL A 435 -10.11 3.55 8.38
CA VAL A 435 -11.39 2.83 8.38
C VAL A 435 -11.50 2.01 7.10
N ASN A 436 -11.58 0.68 7.21
CA ASN A 436 -11.72 -0.21 6.06
C ASN A 436 -13.17 -0.21 5.58
N ALA A 437 -13.42 0.34 4.40
CA ALA A 437 -14.70 0.32 3.69
C ALA A 437 -14.42 0.63 2.20
N THR A 438 -15.31 0.25 1.29
CA THR A 438 -15.31 0.84 -0.04
C THR A 438 -15.71 2.30 0.05
N TYR A 439 -15.21 3.13 -0.87
CA TYR A 439 -15.57 4.55 -0.83
C TYR A 439 -17.05 4.77 -1.16
N PHE A 440 -17.62 3.92 -2.02
CA PHE A 440 -19.06 3.95 -2.33
C PHE A 440 -19.92 3.64 -1.10
N SER A 441 -19.61 2.58 -0.34
CA SER A 441 -20.33 2.29 0.91
C SER A 441 -20.06 3.34 1.99
N ALA A 442 -18.85 3.92 2.05
CA ALA A 442 -18.54 5.04 2.93
C ALA A 442 -19.41 6.29 2.65
N LEU A 443 -19.88 6.48 1.42
CA LEU A 443 -20.85 7.52 1.02
C LEU A 443 -22.31 7.09 1.17
N GLY A 444 -22.57 5.91 1.73
CA GLY A 444 -23.92 5.36 1.93
C GLY A 444 -24.53 4.79 0.67
N GLU A 445 -23.69 4.28 -0.25
CA GLU A 445 -24.11 3.62 -1.50
C GLU A 445 -25.03 4.52 -2.35
N ASN A 446 -24.67 5.80 -2.38
CA ASN A 446 -25.43 6.85 -3.05
C ASN A 446 -24.71 7.32 -4.32
N ASP A 447 -25.32 7.04 -5.48
CA ASP A 447 -24.79 7.39 -6.80
C ASP A 447 -24.47 8.89 -6.94
N GLN A 448 -25.36 9.76 -6.46
CA GLN A 448 -25.18 11.21 -6.57
C GLN A 448 -23.99 11.70 -5.73
N LYS A 449 -23.81 11.16 -4.51
CA LYS A 449 -22.62 11.43 -3.69
C LYS A 449 -21.36 10.90 -4.37
N MET A 450 -21.40 9.71 -4.96
CA MET A 450 -20.25 9.12 -5.66
C MET A 450 -19.82 9.96 -6.85
N LEU A 451 -20.79 10.42 -7.67
CA LEU A 451 -20.53 11.29 -8.82
C LEU A 451 -20.00 12.66 -8.40
N LEU A 452 -20.60 13.30 -7.39
CA LEU A 452 -20.13 14.58 -6.89
C LEU A 452 -18.72 14.44 -6.28
N ALA A 453 -18.47 13.37 -5.52
CA ALA A 453 -17.14 13.09 -4.97
C ALA A 453 -16.10 12.93 -6.09
N ARG A 454 -16.42 12.16 -7.14
CA ARG A 454 -15.54 11.99 -8.30
C ARG A 454 -15.30 13.32 -9.03
N ALA A 455 -16.34 14.10 -9.28
CA ALA A 455 -16.22 15.39 -9.94
C ALA A 455 -15.30 16.34 -9.16
N ILE A 456 -15.48 16.44 -7.84
CA ILE A 456 -14.61 17.24 -6.98
C ILE A 456 -13.17 16.72 -7.04
N GLN A 457 -12.95 15.42 -6.89
CA GLN A 457 -11.61 14.83 -6.96
C GLN A 457 -10.88 15.18 -8.26
N LEU A 458 -11.56 15.05 -9.40
CA LEU A 458 -10.99 15.33 -10.72
C LEU A 458 -10.66 16.82 -10.90
N PHE A 459 -11.40 17.71 -10.25
CA PHE A 459 -11.16 19.15 -10.26
C PHE A 459 -10.15 19.63 -9.21
N MET A 460 -9.82 18.82 -8.21
CA MET A 460 -8.74 19.15 -7.28
C MET A 460 -7.37 19.16 -8.00
N PRO A 461 -6.45 20.05 -7.63
CA PRO A 461 -5.07 20.01 -8.13
C PRO A 461 -4.40 18.68 -7.78
N GLY A 462 -3.63 18.16 -8.73
CA GLY A 462 -2.92 16.89 -8.61
C GLY A 462 -3.29 15.86 -9.68
N ILE A 463 -2.61 14.72 -9.62
CA ILE A 463 -2.89 13.54 -10.46
C ILE A 463 -3.98 12.73 -9.76
N PRO A 464 -5.18 12.58 -10.35
CA PRO A 464 -6.24 11.81 -9.73
C PRO A 464 -6.01 10.30 -9.93
N GLN A 465 -5.81 9.60 -8.81
CA GLN A 465 -5.77 8.14 -8.76
C GLN A 465 -7.16 7.59 -8.43
N ILE A 466 -7.59 6.58 -9.17
CA ILE A 466 -8.93 6.02 -9.11
C ILE A 466 -8.86 4.53 -8.87
N TRP A 467 -9.40 4.10 -7.72
CA TRP A 467 -9.52 2.70 -7.38
C TRP A 467 -10.51 1.99 -8.30
N TYR A 468 -10.14 0.82 -8.84
CA TYR A 468 -10.99 0.08 -9.78
C TYR A 468 -12.39 -0.15 -9.20
N LEU A 469 -12.49 -0.52 -7.93
CA LEU A 469 -13.77 -0.85 -7.31
C LEU A 469 -14.69 0.37 -7.22
N ASP A 470 -14.12 1.57 -7.03
CA ASP A 470 -14.88 2.82 -7.02
C ASP A 470 -15.41 3.19 -8.43
N VAL A 471 -14.68 2.89 -9.51
CA VAL A 471 -15.15 3.09 -10.90
C VAL A 471 -16.47 2.35 -11.10
N PHE A 472 -16.56 1.15 -10.54
CA PHE A 472 -17.68 0.24 -10.68
C PHE A 472 -18.69 0.31 -9.53
N ALA A 473 -18.63 1.35 -8.68
CA ALA A 473 -19.51 1.53 -7.52
C ALA A 473 -19.61 0.24 -6.65
N GLY A 474 -18.48 -0.38 -6.36
CA GLY A 474 -18.42 -1.57 -5.53
C GLY A 474 -18.75 -1.27 -4.07
N ALA A 475 -19.66 -2.06 -3.49
CA ALA A 475 -20.02 -2.00 -2.08
C ALA A 475 -19.08 -2.89 -1.24
N ASN A 476 -19.15 -2.73 0.08
CA ASN A 476 -18.41 -3.53 1.06
C ASN A 476 -18.59 -5.04 0.85
N ASP A 477 -17.47 -5.76 0.81
CA ASP A 477 -17.41 -7.22 0.75
C ASP A 477 -17.24 -7.82 2.14
N TYR A 478 -18.37 -7.96 2.83
CA TYR A 478 -18.40 -8.48 4.19
C TYR A 478 -17.93 -9.93 4.27
N GLU A 479 -18.26 -10.76 3.28
CA GLU A 479 -17.87 -12.17 3.24
C GLU A 479 -16.34 -12.30 3.13
N ALA A 480 -15.71 -11.56 2.22
CA ALA A 480 -14.25 -11.56 2.10
C ALA A 480 -13.57 -11.06 3.37
N ALA A 481 -14.10 -9.99 3.98
CA ALA A 481 -13.56 -9.44 5.22
C ALA A 481 -13.67 -10.40 6.42
N ASP A 482 -14.80 -11.12 6.54
CA ASP A 482 -15.02 -12.11 7.60
C ASP A 482 -14.16 -13.36 7.41
N LYS A 483 -14.06 -13.84 6.17
CA LYS A 483 -13.22 -14.99 5.82
C LYS A 483 -11.74 -14.74 6.08
N ALA A 484 -11.27 -13.51 5.90
CA ALA A 484 -9.88 -13.12 6.13
C ALA A 484 -9.53 -12.90 7.62
N GLY A 485 -10.52 -12.87 8.52
CA GLY A 485 -10.34 -12.73 9.97
C GLY A 485 -9.94 -11.33 10.43
N GLU A 486 -9.58 -11.19 11.72
CA GLU A 486 -9.33 -9.89 12.38
C GLU A 486 -8.22 -9.05 11.74
N GLY A 487 -7.23 -9.70 11.10
CA GLY A 487 -6.15 -9.04 10.37
C GLY A 487 -6.47 -8.70 8.91
N GLY A 488 -7.60 -9.19 8.40
CA GLY A 488 -7.97 -9.20 6.98
C GLY A 488 -9.04 -8.19 6.58
N HIS A 489 -9.40 -7.24 7.45
CA HIS A 489 -10.47 -6.27 7.20
C HIS A 489 -10.29 -5.44 5.91
N LYS A 490 -9.07 -5.33 5.37
CA LYS A 490 -8.82 -4.66 4.07
C LYS A 490 -9.54 -5.35 2.90
N GLU A 491 -9.81 -6.65 2.98
CA GLU A 491 -10.49 -7.40 1.92
C GLU A 491 -11.91 -6.90 1.64
N ILE A 492 -12.52 -6.17 2.59
CA ILE A 492 -13.82 -5.49 2.40
C ILE A 492 -13.85 -4.55 1.18
N ASN A 493 -12.68 -4.06 0.75
CA ASN A 493 -12.51 -3.11 -0.34
C ASN A 493 -11.63 -3.66 -1.48
N ARG A 494 -11.54 -5.00 -1.62
CA ARG A 494 -10.64 -5.63 -2.60
C ARG A 494 -11.29 -6.79 -3.37
N THR A 495 -12.60 -6.71 -3.56
CA THR A 495 -13.41 -7.68 -4.32
C THR A 495 -12.90 -7.85 -5.75
N ASN A 496 -12.54 -9.07 -6.14
CA ASN A 496 -12.23 -9.35 -7.54
C ASN A 496 -13.55 -9.43 -8.32
N LEU A 497 -13.69 -8.61 -9.37
CA LEU A 497 -14.89 -8.54 -10.19
C LEU A 497 -14.74 -9.47 -11.40
N SER A 498 -15.70 -10.36 -11.61
CA SER A 498 -15.77 -11.17 -12.82
C SER A 498 -16.08 -10.32 -14.06
N LEU A 499 -15.73 -10.82 -15.24
CA LEU A 499 -16.05 -10.12 -16.50
C LEU A 499 -17.55 -9.91 -16.68
N GLU A 500 -18.39 -10.86 -16.24
CA GLU A 500 -19.85 -10.73 -16.28
C GLU A 500 -20.34 -9.57 -15.40
N GLU A 501 -19.83 -9.46 -14.17
CA GLU A 501 -20.17 -8.35 -13.27
C GLU A 501 -19.73 -7.01 -13.85
N ILE A 502 -18.58 -6.95 -14.54
CA ILE A 502 -18.14 -5.73 -15.23
C ILE A 502 -19.15 -5.32 -16.31
N GLU A 503 -19.57 -6.22 -17.18
CA GLU A 503 -20.56 -5.89 -18.22
C GLU A 503 -21.89 -5.42 -17.60
N GLN A 504 -22.33 -6.07 -16.52
CA GLN A 504 -23.52 -5.64 -15.79
C GLN A 504 -23.36 -4.23 -15.20
N ARG A 505 -22.22 -3.95 -14.57
CA ARG A 505 -21.95 -2.65 -13.94
C ARG A 505 -21.72 -1.54 -14.95
N LEU A 506 -21.19 -1.82 -16.14
CA LEU A 506 -21.06 -0.84 -17.22
C LEU A 506 -22.41 -0.29 -17.70
N SER A 507 -23.51 -1.03 -17.50
CA SER A 507 -24.86 -0.55 -17.79
C SER A 507 -25.42 0.43 -16.75
N GLN A 508 -24.76 0.57 -15.59
CA GLN A 508 -25.19 1.45 -14.52
C GLN A 508 -24.81 2.91 -14.83
N LYS A 509 -25.76 3.82 -14.63
CA LYS A 509 -25.57 5.25 -14.91
C LYS A 509 -24.41 5.86 -14.14
N VAL A 510 -24.22 5.47 -12.88
CA VAL A 510 -23.12 5.96 -12.04
C VAL A 510 -21.75 5.59 -12.63
N VAL A 511 -21.61 4.40 -13.23
CA VAL A 511 -20.36 3.94 -13.83
C VAL A 511 -20.09 4.69 -15.14
N SER A 512 -21.08 4.76 -16.04
CA SER A 512 -20.92 5.49 -17.30
C SER A 512 -20.62 6.98 -17.08
N ALA A 513 -21.33 7.62 -16.13
CA ALA A 513 -21.11 9.00 -15.75
C ALA A 513 -19.72 9.24 -15.14
N GLN A 514 -19.21 8.32 -14.30
CA GLN A 514 -17.82 8.40 -13.83
C GLN A 514 -16.82 8.31 -14.99
N LEU A 515 -17.00 7.40 -15.94
CA LEU A 515 -16.11 7.25 -17.09
C LEU A 515 -16.09 8.51 -17.98
N GLU A 516 -17.22 9.19 -18.16
CA GLU A 516 -17.31 10.47 -18.87
C GLU A 516 -16.52 11.58 -18.16
N LEU A 517 -16.70 11.73 -16.85
CA LEU A 517 -15.95 12.70 -16.03
C LEU A 517 -14.44 12.43 -16.08
N ILE A 518 -14.06 11.15 -15.98
CA ILE A 518 -12.67 10.71 -16.05
C ILE A 518 -12.08 11.06 -17.42
N ARG A 519 -12.79 10.77 -18.51
CA ARG A 519 -12.36 11.11 -19.87
C ARG A 519 -12.20 12.61 -20.05
N LEU A 520 -13.14 13.43 -19.56
CA LEU A 520 -13.03 14.88 -19.59
C LEU A 520 -11.74 15.34 -18.88
N ARG A 521 -11.50 14.85 -17.66
CA ARG A 521 -10.29 15.21 -16.89
C ARG A 521 -8.99 14.78 -17.56
N ASN A 522 -9.01 13.63 -18.22
CA ASN A 522 -7.82 13.05 -18.85
C ASN A 522 -7.46 13.72 -20.19
N THR A 523 -8.44 14.29 -20.90
CA THR A 523 -8.25 14.78 -22.28
C THR A 523 -8.29 16.30 -22.43
N HIS A 524 -9.04 16.99 -21.57
CA HIS A 524 -9.31 18.41 -21.73
C HIS A 524 -8.13 19.30 -21.31
N GLN A 525 -7.75 20.27 -22.16
CA GLN A 525 -6.52 21.04 -21.98
C GLN A 525 -6.58 22.06 -20.84
N ALA A 526 -7.76 22.45 -20.37
CA ALA A 526 -7.92 23.31 -19.19
C ALA A 526 -7.16 22.78 -17.96
N PHE A 527 -7.12 21.46 -17.77
CA PHE A 527 -6.47 20.83 -16.61
C PHE A 527 -4.92 20.84 -16.67
N ALA A 528 -4.35 21.32 -17.77
CA ALA A 528 -2.92 21.62 -17.90
C ALA A 528 -2.58 23.08 -17.57
N GLY A 529 -3.58 23.91 -17.29
CA GLY A 529 -3.40 25.32 -16.94
C GLY A 529 -3.51 25.58 -15.44
N THR A 530 -4.21 26.66 -15.08
CA THR A 530 -4.32 27.14 -13.70
C THR A 530 -5.69 26.86 -13.12
N VAL A 531 -5.71 26.41 -11.86
CA VAL A 531 -6.93 26.24 -11.06
C VAL A 531 -7.17 27.46 -10.18
N SER A 532 -8.44 27.77 -9.95
CA SER A 532 -8.91 28.82 -9.05
C SER A 532 -10.16 28.37 -8.31
N PHE A 533 -10.41 29.00 -7.15
CA PHE A 533 -11.53 28.69 -6.27
C PHE A 533 -12.37 29.97 -6.05
N PRO A 534 -13.32 30.28 -6.96
CA PRO A 534 -14.17 31.46 -6.83
C PRO A 534 -14.92 31.50 -5.50
N GLU A 535 -15.13 32.69 -4.93
CA GLU A 535 -15.88 32.85 -3.69
C GLU A 535 -17.34 32.42 -3.83
N THR A 536 -17.83 31.70 -2.83
CA THR A 536 -19.18 31.15 -2.77
C THR A 536 -19.69 31.14 -1.32
N SER A 537 -20.99 30.88 -1.13
CA SER A 537 -21.50 30.52 0.20
C SER A 537 -20.97 29.16 0.63
N GLU A 538 -20.98 28.89 1.95
CA GLU A 538 -20.44 27.66 2.54
C GLU A 538 -20.98 26.36 1.94
N ASN A 539 -22.24 26.35 1.52
CA ASN A 539 -22.91 25.19 0.93
C ASN A 539 -22.77 25.10 -0.60
N GLN A 540 -21.98 25.98 -1.22
CA GLN A 540 -21.79 26.02 -2.67
C GLN A 540 -20.30 25.84 -2.97
N LEU A 541 -19.93 25.01 -3.93
CA LEU A 541 -18.55 24.77 -4.31
C LEU A 541 -18.33 25.17 -5.77
N LYS A 542 -17.28 25.94 -6.03
CA LYS A 542 -16.82 26.26 -7.39
C LYS A 542 -15.33 25.99 -7.52
N ILE A 543 -14.97 25.23 -8.55
CA ILE A 543 -13.57 24.96 -8.91
C ILE A 543 -13.42 25.21 -10.41
N SER A 544 -12.48 26.07 -10.79
CA SER A 544 -12.34 26.56 -12.17
C SER A 544 -10.92 26.34 -12.68
N TRP A 545 -10.79 25.54 -13.72
CA TRP A 545 -9.56 25.35 -14.51
C TRP A 545 -9.60 26.17 -15.79
N THR A 546 -8.48 26.77 -16.16
CA THR A 546 -8.31 27.58 -17.38
C THR A 546 -6.92 27.40 -17.97
N ASN A 547 -6.84 27.26 -19.30
CA ASN A 547 -5.59 27.19 -20.06
C ASN A 547 -5.78 27.87 -21.42
N GLY A 548 -5.40 29.15 -21.51
CA GLY A 548 -5.71 29.95 -22.70
C GLY A 548 -7.22 30.08 -22.88
N ASP A 549 -7.73 29.66 -24.04
CA ASP A 549 -9.17 29.66 -24.35
C ASP A 549 -9.90 28.43 -23.79
N ASP A 550 -9.17 27.37 -23.39
CA ASP A 550 -9.76 26.17 -22.82
C ASP A 550 -10.14 26.37 -21.35
N TYR A 551 -11.36 26.01 -20.96
CA TYR A 551 -11.82 26.08 -19.58
C TYR A 551 -12.66 24.87 -19.16
N ALA A 552 -12.66 24.59 -17.85
CA ALA A 552 -13.58 23.64 -17.21
C ALA A 552 -13.97 24.19 -15.83
N HIS A 553 -15.26 24.23 -15.54
CA HIS A 553 -15.82 24.88 -14.35
C HIS A 553 -16.83 23.97 -13.67
N LEU A 554 -16.48 23.46 -12.49
CA LEU A 554 -17.39 22.73 -11.62
C LEU A 554 -18.16 23.72 -10.74
N SER A 555 -19.48 23.59 -10.69
CA SER A 555 -20.35 24.27 -9.72
C SER A 555 -21.25 23.25 -9.04
N ALA A 556 -21.27 23.22 -7.71
CA ALA A 556 -22.06 22.26 -6.93
C ALA A 556 -22.77 22.89 -5.74
N ASP A 557 -23.97 22.39 -5.43
CA ASP A 557 -24.68 22.64 -4.17
C ASP A 557 -24.50 21.42 -3.26
N LEU A 558 -23.82 21.62 -2.13
CA LEU A 558 -23.47 20.55 -1.21
C LEU A 558 -24.65 20.05 -0.35
N LYS A 559 -25.79 20.76 -0.35
CA LYS A 559 -27.00 20.32 0.36
C LYS A 559 -27.90 19.47 -0.52
N SER A 560 -28.13 19.89 -1.76
CA SER A 560 -28.90 19.10 -2.73
C SER A 560 -28.06 18.04 -3.44
N LEU A 561 -26.73 18.12 -3.31
CA LEU A 561 -25.74 17.32 -4.01
C LEU A 561 -25.78 17.48 -5.54
N SER A 562 -26.50 18.49 -6.05
CA SER A 562 -26.58 18.75 -7.50
C SER A 562 -25.33 19.50 -7.96
N PHE A 563 -24.83 19.17 -9.15
CA PHE A 563 -23.69 19.87 -9.73
C PHE A 563 -23.77 19.93 -11.25
N GLU A 564 -23.00 20.83 -11.82
CA GLU A 564 -22.85 21.03 -13.26
C GLU A 564 -21.37 21.29 -13.56
N ILE A 565 -20.90 20.79 -14.69
CA ILE A 565 -19.59 21.13 -15.24
C ILE A 565 -19.80 21.82 -16.59
N ARG A 566 -19.28 23.05 -16.69
CA ARG A 566 -19.23 23.82 -17.94
C ARG A 566 -17.82 23.80 -18.48
N TYR A 567 -17.64 23.47 -19.75
CA TYR A 567 -16.32 23.37 -20.36
C TYR A 567 -16.32 23.78 -21.83
N SER A 568 -15.16 24.17 -22.33
CA SER A 568 -14.96 24.55 -23.73
C SER A 568 -14.77 23.33 -24.63
N GLU A 569 -15.29 23.36 -25.84
CA GLU A 569 -14.88 22.45 -26.91
C GLU A 569 -14.64 23.27 -28.17
N GLY A 570 -13.39 23.69 -28.40
CA GLY A 570 -13.09 24.71 -29.39
C GLY A 570 -13.76 26.04 -29.02
N SER A 571 -14.63 26.57 -29.87
CA SER A 571 -15.36 27.82 -29.62
C SER A 571 -16.76 27.63 -29.01
N THR A 572 -17.15 26.40 -28.67
CA THR A 572 -18.46 26.09 -28.09
C THR A 572 -18.38 25.81 -26.60
N GLU A 573 -19.38 26.26 -25.85
CA GLU A 573 -19.57 25.88 -24.45
C GLU A 573 -20.41 24.60 -24.37
N CYS A 574 -19.89 23.60 -23.67
CA CYS A 574 -20.51 22.32 -23.40
C CYS A 574 -20.87 22.19 -21.92
N PHE A 575 -21.85 21.34 -21.63
CA PHE A 575 -22.38 21.13 -20.29
C PHE A 575 -22.40 19.64 -19.97
N TRP A 576 -22.03 19.29 -18.74
CA TRP A 576 -22.24 17.98 -18.15
C TRP A 576 -23.05 18.17 -16.87
N SER A 577 -24.14 17.43 -16.72
CA SER A 577 -25.12 17.59 -15.63
C SER A 577 -25.67 16.25 -15.15
#